data_AF-A0A950ACM2-F1
#
_entry.id   AF-A0A950ACM2-F1
#
_cell.length_a   1.000
_cell.length_b   1.000
_cell.length_c   1.000
_cell.angle_alpha   90.00
_cell.angle_beta   90.00
_cell.angle_gamma   90.00
#
_symmetry.space_group_name_H-M   'P 1'
#
loop_
_entity.id
_entity.type
_entity.pdbx_description
1 polymer ?
#
loop_
_entity_poly.entity_id
_entity_poly.type
_entity_poly.pdbx_seq_one_letter_code
_entity_poly.pdbx_strand_id
1 'polypeptide(L)'
;GVSNFDVEDLEEAAHALTRHPIACNQVLYHLGERTIEHRVMPYCLSKRIAIVAYSPFARQDFVKPGSRGGRTLAQVAQAHGASPRQVALAFLTRNDDAFAIPKAVGKDHVRENAAAGDLVLTSDDVAEIDAAFPLSRRSGVLPTA
;
A
#
# COMPACT_ATOMS: atom_id res chain seq x y z
N GLY A 1 11.57 8.35 11.72
CA GLY A 1 11.09 7.08 11.13
C GLY A 1 12.27 6.34 10.52
N VAL A 2 12.00 5.21 9.90
CA VAL A 2 12.96 4.34 9.19
C VAL A 2 12.42 3.99 7.80
N SER A 3 13.21 3.30 6.98
CA SER A 3 12.81 2.86 5.64
C SER A 3 13.47 1.53 5.30
N ASN A 4 12.72 0.62 4.69
CA ASN A 4 13.12 -0.75 4.34
C ASN A 4 13.58 -1.60 5.54
N PHE A 5 12.93 -1.44 6.69
CA PHE A 5 13.19 -2.27 7.87
C PHE A 5 12.20 -3.45 7.89
N ASP A 6 12.70 -4.68 8.01
CA ASP A 6 11.87 -5.85 8.35
C ASP A 6 11.59 -5.86 9.87
N VAL A 7 10.82 -6.84 10.36
CA VAL A 7 10.43 -6.95 11.77
C VAL A 7 11.64 -6.98 12.68
N GLU A 8 12.66 -7.75 12.32
CA GLU A 8 13.89 -7.89 13.11
C GLU A 8 14.63 -6.54 13.25
N ASP A 9 14.73 -5.76 12.18
CA ASP A 9 15.37 -4.44 12.20
C ASP A 9 14.55 -3.44 13.05
N LEU A 10 13.21 -3.51 12.97
CA LEU A 10 12.32 -2.68 13.77
C LEU A 10 12.42 -3.01 15.26
N GLU A 11 12.53 -4.29 15.60
CA GLU A 11 12.74 -4.74 16.97
C GLU A 11 14.08 -4.22 17.49
N GLU A 12 15.18 -4.41 16.76
CA GLU A 12 16.50 -3.90 17.16
C GLU A 12 16.48 -2.38 17.36
N ALA A 13 15.93 -1.64 16.41
CA ALA A 13 15.83 -0.19 16.51
C ALA A 13 14.95 0.26 17.69
N ALA A 14 13.84 -0.43 17.96
CA ALA A 14 13.00 -0.14 19.11
C ALA A 14 13.72 -0.36 20.45
N HIS A 15 14.58 -1.38 20.55
CA HIS A 15 15.42 -1.59 21.74
C HIS A 15 16.47 -0.48 21.92
N ALA A 16 17.04 0.03 20.84
CA ALA A 16 18.02 1.12 20.90
C ALA A 16 17.38 2.49 21.18
N LEU A 17 16.18 2.74 20.65
CA LEU A 17 15.51 4.06 20.65
C LEU A 17 14.47 4.20 21.77
N THR A 18 14.85 3.89 23.01
CA THR A 18 13.92 3.87 24.16
C THR A 18 13.23 5.21 24.47
N ARG A 19 13.83 6.34 24.06
CA ARG A 19 13.26 7.70 24.27
C ARG A 19 12.49 8.25 23.07
N HIS A 20 12.68 7.67 21.88
CA HIS A 20 12.17 8.22 20.62
C HIS A 20 11.57 7.09 19.80
N PRO A 21 10.28 6.75 20.00
CA PRO A 21 9.65 5.67 19.29
C PRO A 21 9.68 5.90 17.77
N ILE A 22 9.75 4.80 17.02
CA ILE A 22 9.75 4.83 15.56
C ILE A 22 8.37 5.30 15.09
N ALA A 23 8.30 6.50 14.51
CA ALA A 23 7.03 7.07 14.05
C ALA A 23 6.49 6.37 12.79
N CYS A 24 7.36 5.94 11.88
CA CYS A 24 6.96 5.32 10.62
C CYS A 24 8.06 4.42 10.04
N ASN A 25 7.65 3.49 9.18
CA ASN A 25 8.50 2.66 8.33
C ASN A 25 8.05 2.81 6.87
N GLN A 26 8.93 3.33 6.02
CA GLN A 26 8.67 3.47 4.59
C GLN A 26 9.12 2.20 3.84
N VAL A 27 8.21 1.52 3.15
CA VAL A 27 8.44 0.18 2.55
C VAL A 27 7.81 0.06 1.16
N LEU A 28 8.31 -0.86 0.33
CA LEU A 28 7.72 -1.15 -0.98
C LEU A 28 6.35 -1.77 -0.75
N TYR A 29 5.31 -1.14 -1.29
CA TYR A 29 3.96 -1.68 -1.19
C TYR A 29 3.08 -1.19 -2.35
N HIS A 30 2.58 -2.13 -3.13
CA HIS A 30 1.63 -1.91 -4.22
C HIS A 30 0.83 -3.19 -4.50
N LEU A 31 -0.21 -3.13 -5.32
CA LEU A 31 -1.08 -4.29 -5.58
C LEU A 31 -0.33 -5.56 -6.06
N GLY A 32 0.74 -5.38 -6.83
CA GLY A 32 1.61 -6.49 -7.27
C GLY A 32 2.66 -6.98 -6.26
N GLU A 33 2.87 -6.28 -5.16
CA GLU A 33 3.87 -6.60 -4.13
C GLU A 33 3.30 -6.26 -2.75
N ARG A 34 2.71 -7.27 -2.13
CA ARG A 34 1.97 -7.18 -0.87
C ARG A 34 2.61 -7.99 0.24
N THR A 35 3.86 -8.43 0.08
CA THR A 35 4.53 -9.34 1.03
C THR A 35 4.57 -8.77 2.46
N ILE A 36 4.64 -7.44 2.62
CA ILE A 36 4.62 -6.79 3.93
C ILE A 36 3.37 -7.14 4.76
N GLU A 37 2.25 -7.50 4.12
CA GLU A 37 0.99 -7.87 4.79
C GLU A 37 1.12 -9.14 5.64
N HIS A 38 2.13 -9.98 5.42
CA HIS A 38 2.36 -11.19 6.22
C HIS A 38 2.96 -10.91 7.60
N ARG A 39 3.81 -9.88 7.73
CA ARG A 39 4.64 -9.68 8.94
C ARG A 39 4.81 -8.21 9.30
N VAL A 40 5.42 -7.43 8.40
CA VAL A 40 5.81 -6.03 8.69
C VAL A 40 4.59 -5.17 8.96
N MET A 41 3.54 -5.27 8.14
CA MET A 41 2.33 -4.48 8.32
C MET A 41 1.63 -4.82 9.64
N PRO A 42 1.29 -6.10 9.95
CA PRO A 42 0.74 -6.46 11.26
C PRO A 42 1.60 -5.98 12.44
N TYR A 43 2.92 -6.13 12.36
CA TYR A 43 3.85 -5.66 13.40
C TYR A 43 3.76 -4.14 13.58
N CYS A 44 3.91 -3.38 12.50
CA CYS A 44 3.84 -1.92 12.51
C CYS A 44 2.51 -1.41 13.09
N LEU A 45 1.38 -1.95 12.62
CA LEU A 45 0.05 -1.58 13.11
C LEU A 45 -0.11 -1.87 14.61
N SER A 46 0.36 -3.03 15.09
CA SER A 46 0.30 -3.38 16.52
C SER A 46 1.11 -2.45 17.43
N LYS A 47 2.13 -1.78 16.88
CA LYS A 47 3.02 -0.85 17.58
C LYS A 47 2.71 0.62 17.29
N ARG A 48 1.66 0.92 16.51
CA ARG A 48 1.33 2.27 16.01
C ARG A 48 2.50 2.93 15.26
N ILE A 49 3.21 2.13 14.47
CA ILE A 49 4.22 2.60 13.53
C ILE A 49 3.52 2.78 12.18
N ALA A 50 3.47 4.02 11.68
CA ALA A 50 2.84 4.28 10.40
C ALA A 50 3.59 3.59 9.25
N ILE A 51 2.86 3.03 8.29
CA ILE A 51 3.42 2.45 7.06
C ILE A 51 3.37 3.51 5.98
N VAL A 52 4.50 3.77 5.33
CA VAL A 52 4.57 4.69 4.19
C VAL A 52 4.90 3.89 2.93
N ALA A 53 3.88 3.58 2.14
CA ALA A 53 3.97 2.81 0.90
C ALA A 53 4.64 3.63 -0.21
N TYR A 54 5.89 3.28 -0.54
CA TYR A 54 6.56 3.85 -1.71
C TYR A 54 6.28 3.02 -2.97
N SER A 55 6.40 3.68 -4.12
CA SER A 55 6.08 3.11 -5.44
C SER A 55 4.67 2.46 -5.52
N PRO A 56 3.59 3.12 -5.03
CA PRO A 56 2.25 2.51 -4.96
C PRO A 56 1.67 2.10 -6.34
N PHE A 57 2.26 2.58 -7.44
CA PHE A 57 1.90 2.22 -8.80
C PHE A 57 2.94 1.35 -9.53
N ALA A 58 3.83 0.65 -8.80
CA ALA A 58 4.89 -0.16 -9.39
C ALA A 58 5.76 0.61 -10.41
N ARG A 59 6.07 1.87 -10.08
CA ARG A 59 6.78 2.83 -10.97
C ARG A 59 6.05 3.02 -12.30
N GLN A 60 6.56 2.45 -13.39
CA GLN A 60 5.96 2.52 -14.74
C GLN A 60 5.18 1.25 -15.10
N ASP A 61 5.27 0.18 -14.31
CA ASP A 61 4.64 -1.10 -14.58
C ASP A 61 3.32 -1.25 -13.81
N PHE A 62 2.44 -0.26 -13.97
CA PHE A 62 1.12 -0.35 -13.36
C PHE A 62 0.29 -1.48 -14.01
N VAL A 63 -0.72 -1.95 -13.29
CA VAL A 63 -1.56 -3.09 -13.68
C VAL A 63 -2.11 -2.92 -15.10
N LYS A 64 -1.85 -3.91 -15.96
CA LYS A 64 -2.32 -3.91 -17.35
C LYS A 64 -3.86 -3.94 -17.39
N PRO A 65 -4.54 -3.04 -18.14
CA PRO A 65 -6.01 -2.99 -18.18
C PRO A 65 -6.68 -4.31 -18.58
N GLY A 66 -6.06 -5.07 -19.50
CA GLY A 66 -6.56 -6.38 -19.96
C GLY A 66 -6.24 -7.57 -19.04
N SER A 67 -5.55 -7.35 -17.91
CA SER A 67 -5.31 -8.41 -16.92
C SER A 67 -6.56 -8.63 -16.05
N ARG A 68 -6.58 -9.72 -15.27
CA ARG A 68 -7.63 -9.95 -14.26
C ARG A 68 -7.70 -8.78 -13.26
N GLY A 69 -6.54 -8.37 -12.73
CA GLY A 69 -6.44 -7.22 -11.83
C GLY A 69 -6.90 -5.91 -12.47
N GLY A 70 -6.51 -5.65 -13.71
CA GLY A 70 -6.91 -4.44 -14.43
C GLY A 70 -8.42 -4.33 -14.64
N ARG A 71 -9.07 -5.45 -15.00
CA ARG A 71 -10.53 -5.51 -15.11
C ARG A 71 -11.23 -5.31 -13.77
N THR A 72 -10.71 -5.94 -12.71
CA THR A 72 -11.27 -5.82 -11.35
C THR A 72 -11.21 -4.37 -10.88
N LEU A 73 -10.05 -3.72 -11.00
CA LEU A 73 -9.91 -2.31 -10.65
C LEU A 73 -10.82 -1.40 -11.48
N ALA A 74 -11.02 -1.71 -12.78
CA ALA A 74 -11.93 -0.95 -13.63
C ALA A 74 -13.40 -1.10 -13.21
N GLN A 75 -13.82 -2.30 -12.80
CA GLN A 75 -15.18 -2.56 -12.31
C GLN A 75 -15.46 -1.80 -11.01
N VAL A 76 -14.56 -1.91 -10.03
CA VAL A 76 -14.66 -1.15 -8.77
C VAL A 76 -14.63 0.35 -9.05
N ALA A 77 -13.71 0.81 -9.90
CA ALA A 77 -13.62 2.22 -10.26
C ALA A 77 -14.92 2.75 -10.87
N GLN A 78 -15.57 1.96 -11.74
CA GLN A 78 -16.86 2.32 -12.33
C GLN A 78 -17.97 2.43 -11.27
N ALA A 79 -18.04 1.50 -10.31
CA ALA A 79 -19.04 1.52 -9.24
C ALA A 79 -18.94 2.77 -8.35
N HIS A 80 -17.71 3.30 -8.19
CA HIS A 80 -17.43 4.46 -7.34
C HIS A 80 -17.26 5.78 -8.10
N GLY A 81 -17.39 5.78 -9.43
CA GLY A 81 -17.13 6.97 -10.25
C GLY A 81 -15.68 7.47 -10.16
N ALA A 82 -14.74 6.56 -9.93
CA ALA A 82 -13.32 6.82 -9.71
C ALA A 82 -12.46 6.28 -10.87
N SER A 83 -11.14 6.45 -10.78
CA SER A 83 -10.17 5.81 -11.67
C SER A 83 -9.58 4.54 -11.04
N PRO A 84 -9.08 3.58 -11.85
CA PRO A 84 -8.36 2.42 -11.32
C PRO A 84 -7.16 2.78 -10.42
N ARG A 85 -6.53 3.93 -10.64
CA ARG A 85 -5.43 4.43 -9.80
C ARG A 85 -5.93 4.91 -8.45
N GLN A 86 -7.08 5.58 -8.41
CA GLN A 86 -7.71 5.98 -7.16
C GLN A 86 -8.13 4.77 -6.33
N VAL A 87 -8.74 3.76 -6.96
CA VAL A 87 -9.07 2.49 -6.30
C VAL A 87 -7.82 1.81 -5.73
N ALA A 88 -6.73 1.76 -6.50
CA ALA A 88 -5.48 1.19 -6.02
C ALA A 88 -4.93 1.96 -4.81
N LEU A 89 -4.96 3.29 -4.81
CA LEU A 89 -4.52 4.10 -3.67
C LEU A 89 -5.40 3.88 -2.44
N ALA A 90 -6.72 3.97 -2.59
CA ALA A 90 -7.67 3.75 -1.49
C ALA A 90 -7.51 2.35 -0.88
N PHE A 91 -7.26 1.34 -1.70
CA PHE A 91 -6.96 -0.01 -1.22
C PHE A 91 -5.66 -0.06 -0.41
N LEU A 92 -4.57 0.56 -0.89
CA LEU A 92 -3.27 0.55 -0.19
C LEU A 92 -3.31 1.36 1.11
N THR A 93 -4.22 2.31 1.25
CA THR A 93 -4.40 3.15 2.44
C THR A 93 -5.65 2.79 3.24
N ARG A 94 -6.19 1.58 3.08
CA ARG A 94 -7.42 1.12 3.76
C ARG A 94 -7.28 0.93 5.28
N ASN A 95 -6.05 0.88 5.78
CA ASN A 95 -5.77 0.84 7.22
C ASN A 95 -5.40 2.25 7.70
N ASP A 96 -5.91 2.68 8.85
CA ASP A 96 -5.76 4.05 9.37
C ASP A 96 -4.30 4.55 9.45
N ASP A 97 -3.36 3.65 9.76
CA ASP A 97 -1.92 3.95 9.89
C ASP A 97 -1.11 3.63 8.60
N ALA A 98 -1.76 3.43 7.45
CA ALA A 98 -1.12 3.16 6.17
C ALA A 98 -1.31 4.32 5.18
N PHE A 99 -0.20 4.89 4.72
CA PHE A 99 -0.15 6.02 3.79
C PHE A 99 0.55 5.62 2.50
N ALA A 100 0.19 6.25 1.39
CA ALA A 100 0.87 6.07 0.11
C ALA A 100 1.51 7.38 -0.38
N ILE A 101 2.70 7.28 -1.00
CA ILE A 101 3.41 8.43 -1.56
C ILE A 101 3.55 8.32 -3.09
N PRO A 102 2.44 8.46 -3.85
CA PRO A 102 2.48 8.42 -5.31
C PRO A 102 3.22 9.65 -5.86
N LYS A 103 4.13 9.42 -6.81
CA LYS A 103 4.73 10.51 -7.58
C LYS A 103 3.76 10.97 -8.67
N ALA A 104 3.52 12.28 -8.76
CA ALA A 104 2.85 12.93 -9.88
C ALA A 104 3.56 14.23 -10.24
N VAL A 105 3.72 14.50 -11.54
CA VAL A 105 4.34 15.75 -12.05
C VAL A 105 3.28 16.70 -12.61
N GLY A 106 2.20 16.16 -13.19
CA GLY A 106 1.08 16.95 -13.72
C GLY A 106 0.05 17.27 -12.63
N LYS A 107 -0.49 18.50 -12.65
CA LYS A 107 -1.51 18.97 -11.70
C LYS A 107 -2.75 18.08 -11.69
N ASP A 108 -3.15 17.57 -12.85
CA ASP A 108 -4.35 16.72 -12.95
C ASP A 108 -4.14 15.37 -12.24
N HIS A 109 -2.96 14.76 -12.37
CA HIS A 109 -2.62 13.55 -11.61
C HIS A 109 -2.47 13.82 -10.11
N VAL A 110 -2.00 15.01 -9.70
CA VAL A 110 -1.98 15.39 -8.27
C VAL A 110 -3.39 15.43 -7.71
N ARG A 111 -4.34 16.05 -8.43
CA ARG A 111 -5.75 16.10 -8.03
C ARG A 111 -6.39 14.72 -8.01
N GLU A 112 -6.14 13.91 -9.04
CA GLU A 112 -6.63 12.54 -9.14
C GLU A 112 -6.15 11.70 -7.93
N ASN A 113 -4.84 11.74 -7.62
CA ASN A 113 -4.28 11.03 -6.48
C ASN A 113 -4.86 11.52 -5.15
N ALA A 114 -5.02 12.83 -4.97
CA ALA A 114 -5.58 13.40 -3.75
C ALA A 114 -7.03 12.95 -3.51
N ALA A 115 -7.86 12.94 -4.56
CA ALA A 115 -9.24 12.50 -4.49
C ALA A 115 -9.41 11.00 -4.18
N ALA A 116 -8.33 10.19 -4.23
CA ALA A 116 -8.38 8.81 -3.73
C ALA A 116 -8.58 8.73 -2.21
N GLY A 117 -8.21 9.77 -1.45
CA GLY A 117 -8.39 9.79 0.01
C GLY A 117 -9.85 9.90 0.46
N ASP A 118 -10.74 10.34 -0.42
CA ASP A 118 -12.18 10.45 -0.16
C ASP A 118 -12.94 9.16 -0.51
N LEU A 119 -12.27 8.19 -1.15
CA LEU A 119 -12.87 6.96 -1.64
C LEU A 119 -12.97 5.92 -0.53
N VAL A 120 -14.20 5.52 -0.19
CA VAL A 120 -14.48 4.46 0.79
C VAL A 120 -14.82 3.17 0.06
N LEU A 121 -13.89 2.23 0.02
CA LEU A 121 -14.11 0.90 -0.54
C LEU A 121 -15.01 0.07 0.38
N THR A 122 -15.98 -0.64 -0.20
CA THR A 122 -16.80 -1.60 0.52
C THR A 122 -16.00 -2.87 0.86
N SER A 123 -16.51 -3.68 1.78
CA SER A 123 -15.90 -4.98 2.09
C SER A 123 -15.86 -5.91 0.88
N ASP A 124 -16.85 -5.83 -0.01
CA ASP A 124 -16.90 -6.60 -1.25
C ASP A 124 -15.84 -6.13 -2.25
N ASP A 125 -15.67 -4.81 -2.42
CA ASP A 125 -14.59 -4.25 -3.26
C ASP A 125 -13.22 -4.73 -2.80
N VAL A 126 -12.97 -4.69 -1.48
CA VAL A 126 -11.71 -5.16 -0.88
C VAL A 126 -11.50 -6.65 -1.17
N ALA A 127 -12.54 -7.47 -0.98
CA ALA A 127 -12.47 -8.91 -1.24
C ALA A 127 -12.22 -9.24 -2.72
N GLU A 128 -12.83 -8.50 -3.64
CA GLU A 128 -12.60 -8.65 -5.09
C GLU A 128 -11.16 -8.30 -5.47
N ILE A 129 -10.64 -7.18 -4.94
CA ILE A 129 -9.25 -6.77 -5.16
C ILE A 129 -8.30 -7.81 -4.57
N ASP A 130 -8.56 -8.32 -3.37
CA ASP A 130 -7.76 -9.40 -2.76
C ASP A 130 -7.72 -10.66 -3.65
N ALA A 131 -8.86 -11.08 -4.18
CA ALA A 131 -8.92 -12.23 -5.07
C ALA A 131 -8.20 -12.01 -6.42
N ALA A 132 -8.13 -10.76 -6.89
CA ALA A 132 -7.44 -10.38 -8.11
C ALA A 132 -5.93 -10.19 -7.93
N PHE A 133 -5.49 -9.85 -6.71
CA PHE A 133 -4.10 -9.62 -6.31
C PHE A 133 -3.76 -10.46 -5.07
N PRO A 134 -3.71 -11.79 -5.19
CA PRO A 134 -3.47 -12.67 -4.07
C PRO A 134 -2.08 -12.42 -3.46
N LEU A 135 -1.98 -12.55 -2.14
CA LEU A 135 -0.70 -12.47 -1.46
C LEU A 135 0.28 -13.51 -2.03
N SER A 136 1.50 -13.06 -2.31
CA SER A 136 2.62 -13.94 -2.60
C SER A 136 2.83 -14.94 -1.45
N ARG A 137 3.46 -16.08 -1.72
CA ARG A 137 3.90 -16.98 -0.65
C ARG A 137 4.81 -16.20 0.29
N ARG A 138 4.67 -16.46 1.59
CA ARG A 138 5.50 -15.82 2.63
C ARG A 138 6.97 -15.97 2.26
N SER A 139 7.62 -14.83 2.00
CA SER A 139 9.06 -14.70 1.84
C SER A 139 9.67 -14.32 3.20
N GLY A 140 10.89 -14.79 3.48
CA GLY A 140 11.67 -14.32 4.63
C GLY A 140 12.50 -13.07 4.33
N VAL A 141 12.32 -12.47 3.15
CA VAL A 141 13.08 -11.30 2.70
C VAL A 141 12.11 -10.17 2.40
N LEU A 142 12.37 -9.00 2.99
CA LEU A 142 11.65 -7.77 2.68
C LEU A 142 11.94 -7.33 1.23
N PRO A 143 10.90 -7.09 0.41
CA PRO A 143 11.10 -6.60 -0.94
C PRO A 143 11.59 -5.15 -0.93
N THR A 144 12.56 -4.85 -1.78
CA THR A 144 13.07 -3.50 -2.04
C THR A 144 13.10 -3.26 -3.55
N ALA A 145 12.78 -2.03 -3.99
CA ALA A 145 12.63 -1.72 -5.42
C ALA A 145 13.92 -1.24 -6.11
#